data_AF-A0A078FX38-F1
#
_entry.id   AF-A0A078FX38-F1
#
_cell.length_a   1.000
_cell.length_b   1.000
_cell.length_c   1.000
_cell.angle_alpha   90.00
_cell.angle_beta   90.00
_cell.angle_gamma   90.00
#
_symmetry.space_group_name_H-M   'P 1'
#
loop_
_entity.id
_entity.type
_entity.pdbx_description
1 polymer ?
#
loop_
_entity_poly.entity_id
_entity_poly.type
_entity_poly.pdbx_seq_one_letter_code
_entity_poly.pdbx_strand_id
1 'polypeptide(L)'
;MAQFMKIFVAMAFTIAITVGVISTTTTTATLSLQDPVKDLTQPGAVKIRPSRFLAQKVNEGQGPKARNPNAADHCNKEPEICSSSYYSTGANSTMACCNNKCMDLSADDKNCGACKNKCKFGQTCCRGQCVYVAYDKRHCGECNHRCNLGELCVYGLCNYA
;
A
#
# COMPACT_ATOMS: atom_id res chain seq x y z
N MET A 1 63.91 14.51 -25.26
CA MET A 1 63.61 13.09 -24.99
C MET A 1 63.32 12.83 -23.51
N ALA A 2 64.21 13.13 -22.57
CA ALA A 2 64.00 12.85 -21.13
C ALA A 2 62.85 13.64 -20.47
N GLN A 3 62.59 14.88 -20.90
CA GLN A 3 61.46 15.71 -20.42
C GLN A 3 60.10 15.12 -20.83
N PHE A 4 59.97 14.66 -22.08
CA PHE A 4 58.75 14.01 -22.57
C PHE A 4 58.46 12.70 -21.84
N MET A 5 59.49 11.90 -21.55
CA MET A 5 59.32 10.64 -20.83
C MET A 5 58.79 10.84 -19.40
N LYS A 6 59.17 11.94 -18.72
CA LYS A 6 58.63 12.30 -17.40
C LYS A 6 57.14 12.67 -17.44
N ILE A 7 56.69 13.34 -18.50
CA ILE A 7 55.28 13.71 -18.68
C ILE A 7 54.42 12.47 -18.93
N PHE A 8 54.89 11.52 -19.76
CA PHE A 8 54.18 10.27 -20.00
C PHE A 8 54.06 9.41 -18.74
N VAL A 9 55.11 9.33 -17.92
CA VAL A 9 55.06 8.62 -16.64
C VAL A 9 54.08 9.30 -15.68
N ALA A 10 54.07 10.64 -15.61
CA ALA A 10 53.14 11.37 -14.76
C ALA A 10 51.67 11.17 -15.17
N MET A 11 51.34 11.17 -16.46
CA MET A 11 49.98 10.90 -16.94
C MET A 11 49.54 9.44 -16.72
N ALA A 12 50.45 8.48 -16.83
CA ALA A 12 50.13 7.08 -16.54
C ALA A 12 49.79 6.85 -15.06
N PHE A 13 50.49 7.53 -14.15
CA PHE A 13 50.21 7.45 -12.71
C PHE A 13 48.88 8.10 -12.33
N THR A 14 48.51 9.24 -12.92
CA THR A 14 47.23 9.89 -12.61
C THR A 14 46.03 9.08 -13.11
N ILE A 15 46.14 8.43 -14.27
CA ILE A 15 45.08 7.56 -14.83
C ILE A 15 44.93 6.27 -14.01
N ALA A 16 46.03 5.69 -13.51
CA ALA A 16 45.96 4.51 -12.65
C ALA A 16 45.27 4.80 -11.30
N ILE A 17 45.49 5.98 -10.73
CA ILE A 17 44.89 6.39 -9.46
C ILE A 17 43.37 6.65 -9.62
N THR A 18 42.92 7.25 -10.73
CA THR A 18 41.49 7.50 -10.95
C THR A 18 40.68 6.22 -11.17
N VAL A 19 41.24 5.21 -11.86
CA VAL A 19 40.57 3.91 -12.08
C VAL A 19 40.51 3.07 -10.78
N GLY A 20 41.50 3.21 -9.89
CA GLY A 20 41.48 2.58 -8.56
C GLY A 20 40.38 3.14 -7.64
N VAL A 21 40.08 4.44 -7.73
CA VAL A 21 39.02 5.08 -6.92
C VAL A 21 37.62 4.68 -7.41
N ILE A 22 37.41 4.53 -8.71
CA ILE A 22 36.10 4.09 -9.25
C ILE A 22 35.80 2.63 -8.86
N SER A 23 36.82 1.80 -8.68
CA SER A 23 36.65 0.37 -8.37
C SER A 23 36.33 0.07 -6.90
N THR A 24 36.39 1.06 -5.99
CA THR A 24 36.14 0.85 -4.55
C THR A 24 34.75 1.30 -4.08
N THR A 25 33.91 1.87 -4.96
CA THR A 25 32.57 2.37 -4.60
C THR A 25 31.41 1.44 -4.97
N THR A 26 31.67 0.25 -5.51
CA THR A 26 30.63 -0.77 -5.69
C THR A 26 30.45 -1.63 -4.44
N THR A 27 30.16 -0.96 -3.31
CA THR A 27 29.65 -1.63 -2.11
C THR A 27 28.14 -1.84 -2.26
N THR A 28 27.79 -3.05 -2.72
CA THR A 28 26.61 -3.86 -2.36
C THR A 28 25.19 -3.26 -2.41
N ALA A 29 24.32 -3.93 -3.18
CA ALA A 29 22.97 -4.25 -2.73
C ALA A 29 22.55 -5.63 -3.25
N THR A 30 23.09 -6.71 -2.66
CA THR A 30 22.46 -8.03 -2.77
C THR A 30 21.25 -8.02 -1.87
N LEU A 31 20.06 -7.98 -2.47
CA LEU A 31 18.78 -8.07 -1.78
C LEU A 31 18.58 -9.51 -1.27
N SER A 32 19.09 -9.80 -0.07
CA SER A 32 18.78 -11.03 0.64
C SER A 32 17.51 -10.81 1.46
N LEU A 33 16.38 -11.35 0.99
CA LEU A 33 15.19 -11.52 1.82
C LEU A 33 15.47 -12.68 2.80
N GLN A 34 16.14 -12.37 3.91
CA GLN A 34 16.03 -13.17 5.13
C GLN A 34 14.93 -12.56 5.99
N ASP A 35 13.78 -13.22 6.05
CA ASP A 35 12.75 -12.96 7.05
C ASP A 35 13.13 -13.62 8.38
N PRO A 36 13.29 -12.87 9.49
CA PRO A 36 13.32 -13.44 10.82
C PRO A 36 12.06 -13.02 11.56
N VAL A 37 10.91 -13.60 11.22
CA VAL A 37 9.73 -13.53 12.11
C VAL A 37 9.71 -14.80 12.95
N LYS A 38 10.48 -14.79 14.03
CA LYS A 38 10.12 -15.53 15.24
C LYS A 38 9.48 -14.53 16.18
N ASP A 39 8.15 -14.44 16.13
CA ASP A 39 7.38 -14.02 17.29
C ASP A 39 6.47 -15.18 17.71
N LEU A 40 6.64 -15.56 18.97
CA LEU A 40 5.95 -16.64 19.64
C LEU A 40 4.65 -16.06 20.18
N THR A 41 3.53 -16.33 19.52
CA THR A 41 2.23 -16.28 20.20
C THR A 41 1.28 -17.35 19.64
N GLN A 42 0.96 -18.34 20.48
CA GLN A 42 -0.25 -19.15 20.43
C GLN A 42 -0.74 -19.36 21.88
N PRO A 43 -2.02 -19.64 22.17
CA PRO A 43 -3.16 -19.87 21.27
C PRO A 43 -4.43 -19.09 21.70
N GLY A 44 -4.92 -18.19 20.84
CA GLY A 44 -6.35 -17.86 20.80
C GLY A 44 -6.94 -18.57 19.59
N ALA A 45 -7.95 -19.42 19.77
CA ALA A 45 -8.49 -20.28 18.72
C ALA A 45 -8.97 -19.49 17.49
N VAL A 46 -8.06 -19.28 16.53
CA VAL A 46 -8.39 -18.77 15.20
C VAL A 46 -9.20 -19.88 14.51
N LYS A 47 -10.49 -19.63 14.25
CA LYS A 47 -11.26 -20.42 13.29
C LYS A 47 -10.63 -20.21 11.91
N ILE A 48 -9.65 -21.05 11.57
CA ILE A 48 -9.04 -21.11 10.25
C ILE A 48 -10.17 -21.44 9.26
N ARG A 49 -10.57 -20.48 8.44
CA ARG A 49 -11.35 -20.78 7.23
C ARG A 49 -10.36 -21.33 6.22
N PRO A 50 -10.52 -22.56 5.74
CA PRO A 50 -9.56 -23.12 4.80
C PRO A 50 -9.48 -22.24 3.56
N SER A 51 -8.24 -21.88 3.20
CA SER A 51 -7.92 -21.40 1.85
C SER A 51 -8.51 -22.38 0.84
N ARG A 52 -8.92 -21.91 -0.35
CA ARG A 52 -9.51 -22.75 -1.42
C ARG A 52 -8.69 -23.99 -1.78
N PHE A 53 -7.40 -24.01 -1.44
CA PHE A 53 -6.47 -25.13 -1.66
C PHE A 53 -6.42 -26.16 -0.52
N LEU A 54 -7.02 -25.85 0.64
CA LEU A 54 -7.07 -26.71 1.83
C LEU A 54 -8.52 -26.98 2.25
N ALA A 55 -9.45 -27.15 1.30
CA ALA A 55 -10.83 -27.48 1.60
C ALA A 55 -10.89 -28.68 2.57
N GLN A 56 -11.26 -28.37 3.80
CA GLN A 56 -11.38 -29.30 4.91
C GLN A 56 -12.38 -30.39 4.54
N LYS A 57 -11.93 -31.65 4.57
CA LYS A 57 -12.83 -32.79 4.46
C LYS A 57 -13.81 -32.72 5.63
N VAL A 58 -15.08 -32.54 5.32
CA VAL A 58 -16.17 -32.70 6.28
C VAL A 58 -16.61 -34.15 6.21
N ASN A 59 -16.40 -34.88 7.30
CA ASN A 59 -17.10 -36.15 7.50
C ASN A 59 -18.60 -35.84 7.68
N GLU A 60 -19.44 -36.70 7.11
CA GLU A 60 -20.89 -36.78 7.29
C GLU A 60 -21.76 -35.64 6.71
N GLY A 61 -22.15 -35.85 5.45
CA GLY A 61 -23.54 -35.66 5.02
C GLY A 61 -23.98 -34.28 4.55
N GLN A 62 -23.57 -33.18 5.19
CA GLN A 62 -24.00 -31.83 4.79
C GLN A 62 -22.89 -30.81 4.98
N GLY A 63 -21.82 -30.91 4.17
CA GLY A 63 -20.79 -29.86 4.12
C GLY A 63 -21.38 -28.53 3.62
N PRO A 64 -20.85 -27.37 4.04
CA PRO A 64 -21.24 -26.09 3.46
C PRO A 64 -20.99 -26.17 1.95
N LYS A 65 -22.04 -25.92 1.15
CA LYS A 65 -21.96 -25.95 -0.31
C LYS A 65 -20.71 -25.18 -0.73
N ALA A 66 -19.78 -25.87 -1.40
CA ALA A 66 -18.60 -25.24 -1.98
C ALA A 66 -19.10 -24.06 -2.84
N ARG A 67 -18.78 -22.84 -2.41
CA ARG A 67 -19.14 -21.66 -3.18
C ARG A 67 -18.43 -21.75 -4.52
N ASN A 68 -19.16 -21.47 -5.59
CA ASN A 68 -18.55 -21.35 -6.92
C ASN A 68 -17.38 -20.36 -6.81
N PRO A 69 -16.13 -20.76 -7.11
CA PRO A 69 -14.96 -19.89 -7.04
C PRO A 69 -15.07 -18.66 -7.94
N ASN A 70 -15.96 -18.73 -8.94
CA ASN A 70 -16.22 -17.67 -9.90
C ASN A 70 -17.49 -16.85 -9.55
N ALA A 71 -18.20 -17.17 -8.48
CA ALA A 71 -19.34 -16.37 -8.04
C ALA A 71 -18.83 -15.07 -7.40
N ALA A 72 -19.40 -13.94 -7.82
CA ALA A 72 -19.18 -12.68 -7.12
C ALA A 72 -19.70 -12.79 -5.68
N ASP A 73 -18.95 -12.27 -4.73
CA ASP A 73 -19.39 -12.21 -3.34
C ASP A 73 -20.62 -11.31 -3.21
N HIS A 74 -21.70 -11.86 -2.64
CA HIS A 74 -22.98 -11.19 -2.47
C HIS A 74 -23.22 -10.90 -0.98
N CYS A 75 -22.81 -9.70 -0.55
CA CYS A 75 -22.87 -9.31 0.86
C CYS A 75 -24.29 -9.08 1.41
N ASN A 76 -25.32 -9.00 0.56
CA ASN A 76 -26.71 -8.88 1.03
C ASN A 76 -27.21 -10.15 1.74
N LYS A 77 -26.64 -11.33 1.41
CA LYS A 77 -27.03 -12.61 2.02
C LYS A 77 -26.14 -12.98 3.20
N GLU A 78 -24.89 -12.52 3.18
CA GLU A 78 -23.93 -12.75 4.25
C GLU A 78 -23.26 -11.42 4.64
N PRO A 79 -23.81 -10.71 5.63
CA PRO A 79 -23.38 -9.35 5.99
C PRO A 79 -21.94 -9.31 6.52
N GLU A 80 -21.48 -10.39 7.13
CA GLU A 80 -20.11 -10.49 7.67
C GLU A 80 -19.03 -10.67 6.60
N ILE A 81 -19.40 -10.89 5.33
CA ILE A 81 -18.41 -11.15 4.28
C ILE A 81 -17.51 -9.93 4.04
N CYS A 82 -18.05 -8.72 4.17
CA CYS A 82 -17.30 -7.48 3.99
C CYS A 82 -16.34 -7.18 5.16
N SER A 83 -16.61 -7.73 6.34
CA SER A 83 -15.74 -7.64 7.51
C SER A 83 -14.77 -8.81 7.63
N SER A 84 -14.75 -9.71 6.64
CA SER A 84 -13.78 -10.80 6.61
C SER A 84 -12.37 -10.27 6.31
N SER A 85 -11.35 -11.05 6.69
CA SER A 85 -9.95 -10.73 6.43
C SER A 85 -9.60 -10.61 4.94
N TYR A 86 -10.46 -11.10 4.05
CA TYR A 86 -10.25 -10.98 2.60
C TYR A 86 -10.49 -9.55 2.10
N TYR A 87 -11.50 -8.87 2.66
CA TYR A 87 -11.84 -7.49 2.33
C TYR A 87 -11.24 -6.48 3.31
N SER A 88 -10.87 -6.92 4.52
CA SER A 88 -10.30 -6.02 5.53
C SER A 88 -8.83 -5.72 5.25
N THR A 89 -8.52 -4.56 4.69
CA THR A 89 -7.15 -4.08 4.40
C THR A 89 -6.38 -3.57 5.63
N GLY A 90 -6.83 -3.87 6.85
CA GLY A 90 -6.14 -3.47 8.09
C GLY A 90 -7.07 -3.32 9.30
N ALA A 91 -6.50 -2.89 10.43
CA ALA A 91 -7.19 -2.80 11.72
C ALA A 91 -8.34 -1.76 11.81
N ASN A 92 -8.52 -0.92 10.79
CA ASN A 92 -9.57 0.10 10.70
C ASN A 92 -10.38 -0.03 9.41
N SER A 93 -10.77 -1.27 9.04
CA SER A 93 -11.53 -1.49 7.82
C SER A 93 -12.93 -0.88 7.92
N THR A 94 -13.24 0.02 6.99
CA THR A 94 -14.58 0.63 6.81
C THR A 94 -15.35 -0.05 5.68
N MET A 95 -15.11 -1.35 5.46
CA MET A 95 -15.79 -2.11 4.43
C MET A 95 -17.27 -2.26 4.75
N ALA A 96 -18.12 -1.87 3.81
CA ALA A 96 -19.56 -1.98 3.93
C ALA A 96 -20.18 -2.62 2.70
N CYS A 97 -21.34 -3.25 2.89
CA CYS A 97 -22.11 -3.80 1.80
C CYS A 97 -22.91 -2.71 1.09
N CYS A 98 -22.46 -2.30 -0.10
CA CYS A 98 -23.15 -1.34 -0.96
C CYS A 98 -23.55 -2.00 -2.27
N ASN A 99 -24.85 -2.01 -2.60
CA ASN A 99 -25.40 -2.62 -3.82
C ASN A 99 -24.95 -4.09 -4.02
N ASN A 100 -24.98 -4.89 -2.94
CA ASN A 100 -24.58 -6.31 -2.95
C ASN A 100 -23.09 -6.55 -3.26
N LYS A 101 -22.23 -5.54 -3.05
CA LYS A 101 -20.77 -5.63 -3.15
C LYS A 101 -20.13 -5.00 -1.92
N CYS A 102 -18.97 -5.50 -1.51
CA CYS A 102 -18.18 -4.88 -0.46
C CYS A 102 -17.41 -3.68 -1.03
N MET A 103 -17.58 -2.52 -0.42
CA MET A 103 -16.92 -1.26 -0.80
C MET A 103 -16.22 -0.66 0.41
N ASP A 104 -15.07 -0.03 0.18
CA ASP A 104 -14.36 0.70 1.23
C ASP A 104 -14.92 2.11 1.37
N LEU A 105 -15.69 2.36 2.42
CA LEU A 105 -16.26 3.67 2.66
C LEU A 105 -15.20 4.73 3.02
N SER A 106 -13.95 4.35 3.32
CA SER A 106 -12.90 5.32 3.67
C SER A 106 -12.22 5.97 2.46
N ALA A 107 -12.31 5.34 1.29
CA ALA A 107 -11.54 5.72 0.10
C ALA A 107 -12.37 5.76 -1.20
N ASP A 108 -13.57 5.16 -1.23
CA ASP A 108 -14.42 5.19 -2.42
C ASP A 108 -15.16 6.53 -2.56
N ASP A 109 -14.77 7.33 -3.56
CA ASP A 109 -15.39 8.62 -3.90
C ASP A 109 -16.90 8.53 -4.21
N LYS A 110 -17.43 7.35 -4.53
CA LYS A 110 -18.85 7.13 -4.84
C LYS A 110 -19.65 6.67 -3.62
N ASN A 111 -18.97 6.24 -2.56
CA ASN A 111 -19.57 5.66 -1.35
C ASN A 111 -18.87 6.20 -0.09
N CYS A 112 -18.46 7.46 -0.08
CA CYS A 112 -17.58 7.99 0.96
C CYS A 112 -18.31 8.13 2.29
N GLY A 113 -17.87 7.41 3.32
CA GLY A 113 -18.49 7.37 4.66
C GLY A 113 -19.85 6.66 4.72
N ALA A 114 -20.56 6.52 3.60
CA ALA A 114 -21.82 5.80 3.48
C ALA A 114 -22.10 5.39 2.03
N CYS A 115 -22.86 4.30 1.85
CA CYS A 115 -23.27 3.85 0.52
C CYS A 115 -24.03 4.96 -0.23
N LYS A 116 -23.72 5.12 -1.53
CA LYS A 116 -24.28 6.15 -2.43
C LYS A 116 -23.99 7.59 -2.01
N ASN A 117 -23.08 7.82 -1.05
CA ASN A 117 -22.60 9.16 -0.73
C ASN A 117 -21.43 9.54 -1.65
N LYS A 118 -21.76 10.09 -2.82
CA LYS A 118 -20.75 10.49 -3.80
C LYS A 118 -20.16 11.85 -3.45
N CYS A 119 -18.83 11.93 -3.42
CA CYS A 119 -18.11 13.20 -3.27
C CYS A 119 -18.38 14.13 -4.47
N LYS A 120 -18.40 15.44 -4.19
CA LYS A 120 -18.62 16.46 -5.23
C LYS A 120 -17.42 16.50 -6.17
N PHE A 121 -17.61 17.11 -7.34
CA PHE A 121 -16.50 17.33 -8.27
C PHE A 121 -15.34 18.06 -7.59
N GLY A 122 -14.12 17.57 -7.80
CA GLY A 122 -12.89 18.09 -7.19
C GLY A 122 -12.66 17.67 -5.73
N GLN A 123 -13.55 16.88 -5.14
CA GLN A 123 -13.34 16.27 -3.83
C GLN A 123 -12.83 14.84 -3.95
N THR A 124 -12.11 14.40 -2.92
CA THR A 124 -11.63 13.03 -2.74
C THR A 124 -12.12 12.50 -1.40
N CYS A 125 -12.43 11.21 -1.34
CA CYS A 125 -12.79 10.53 -0.11
C CYS A 125 -11.54 10.26 0.72
N CYS A 126 -11.40 10.97 1.83
CA CYS A 126 -10.33 10.76 2.79
C CYS A 126 -10.94 10.32 4.12
N ARG A 127 -10.71 9.06 4.51
CA ARG A 127 -11.17 8.48 5.78
C ARG A 127 -12.68 8.63 5.99
N GLY A 128 -13.45 8.46 4.90
CA GLY A 128 -14.90 8.54 4.92
C GLY A 128 -15.46 9.96 4.91
N GLN A 129 -14.62 10.96 4.62
CA GLN A 129 -15.02 12.35 4.46
C GLN A 129 -14.60 12.87 3.08
N CYS A 130 -15.53 13.51 2.38
CA CYS A 130 -15.22 14.18 1.13
C CYS A 130 -14.50 15.50 1.41
N VAL A 131 -13.25 15.61 0.97
CA VAL A 131 -12.40 16.78 1.20
C VAL A 131 -11.87 17.32 -0.13
N TYR A 132 -11.63 18.63 -0.20
CA TYR A 132 -10.97 19.25 -1.36
C TYR A 132 -9.46 19.18 -1.18
N VAL A 133 -8.81 18.17 -1.76
CA VAL A 133 -7.36 18.01 -1.64
C VAL A 133 -6.57 19.17 -2.26
N ALA A 134 -7.21 19.96 -3.12
CA ALA A 134 -6.59 21.14 -3.70
C ALA A 134 -6.43 22.32 -2.72
N TYR A 135 -7.20 22.34 -1.62
CA TYR A 135 -7.32 23.52 -0.74
C TYR A 135 -7.37 23.20 0.76
N ASP A 136 -7.67 21.95 1.16
CA ASP A 136 -7.67 21.55 2.57
C ASP A 136 -6.22 21.37 3.05
N LYS A 137 -5.81 22.22 4.01
CA LYS A 137 -4.46 22.21 4.60
C LYS A 137 -4.08 20.88 5.27
N ARG A 138 -5.04 20.02 5.62
CA ARG A 138 -4.82 18.72 6.26
C ARG A 138 -4.75 17.56 5.25
N HIS A 139 -5.15 17.81 4.01
CA HIS A 139 -5.25 16.82 2.93
C HIS A 139 -4.72 17.39 1.61
N CYS A 140 -3.65 18.19 1.67
CA CYS A 140 -3.16 18.94 0.53
C CYS A 140 -2.49 18.00 -0.49
N GLY A 141 -3.00 17.95 -1.71
CA GLY A 141 -2.54 17.07 -2.78
C GLY A 141 -2.99 15.62 -2.63
N GLU A 142 -3.00 15.09 -1.41
CA GLU A 142 -3.44 13.74 -1.09
C GLU A 142 -4.03 13.61 0.34
N CYS A 143 -4.69 12.49 0.62
CA CYS A 143 -5.29 12.25 1.93
C CYS A 143 -4.24 12.19 3.06
N ASN A 144 -4.48 12.94 4.15
CA ASN A 144 -3.62 13.03 5.33
C ASN A 144 -2.26 13.70 5.09
N HIS A 145 -2.10 14.42 3.99
CA HIS A 145 -0.93 15.25 3.75
C HIS A 145 -1.19 16.66 4.27
N ARG A 146 -0.64 16.96 5.45
CA ARG A 146 -0.81 18.26 6.11
C ARG A 146 0.34 19.19 5.77
N CYS A 147 0.02 20.44 5.40
CA CYS A 147 1.02 21.50 5.26
C CYS A 147 1.52 22.01 6.62
N ASN A 148 2.71 22.61 6.65
CA ASN A 148 3.28 23.16 7.87
C ASN A 148 2.44 24.35 8.39
N LEU A 149 2.66 24.68 9.67
CA LEU A 149 2.02 25.84 10.29
C LEU A 149 2.37 27.12 9.51
N GLY A 150 1.35 27.85 9.08
CA GLY A 150 1.50 29.09 8.30
C GLY A 150 1.43 28.89 6.78
N GLU A 151 1.58 27.67 6.27
CA GLU A 151 1.50 27.42 4.83
C GLU A 151 0.05 27.44 4.32
N LEU A 152 -0.09 27.79 3.05
CA LEU A 152 -1.31 27.66 2.28
C LEU A 152 -1.27 26.38 1.45
N CYS A 153 -2.44 25.77 1.28
CA CYS A 153 -2.65 24.72 0.29
C CYS A 153 -3.36 25.34 -0.90
N VAL A 154 -2.69 25.38 -2.05
CA VAL A 154 -3.27 25.91 -3.29
C VAL A 154 -2.95 24.94 -4.40
N TYR A 155 -3.96 24.54 -5.17
CA TYR A 155 -3.87 23.54 -6.23
C TYR A 155 -3.22 22.20 -5.79
N GLY A 156 -3.34 21.86 -4.51
CA GLY A 156 -2.78 20.63 -3.96
C GLY A 156 -1.28 20.70 -3.62
N LEU A 157 -0.71 21.91 -3.56
CA LEU A 157 0.68 22.15 -3.20
C LEU A 157 0.76 22.96 -1.91
N CYS A 158 1.54 22.47 -0.95
CA CYS A 158 1.89 23.24 0.24
C CYS A 158 2.90 24.32 -0.13
N ASN A 159 2.71 25.53 0.39
CA ASN A 159 3.59 26.68 0.13
C ASN A 159 3.67 27.06 -1.36
N TYR A 160 2.55 26.94 -2.09
CA TYR A 160 2.42 27.45 -3.45
C TYR A 160 2.47 28.99 -3.41
N ALA A 161 3.57 29.55 -3.91
CA ALA A 161 3.87 30.98 -3.97
C ALA A 161 4.03 31.42 -5.42
#